data_AF-A0A9D3ZLG1-F1
#
_entry.id   AF-A0A9D3ZLG1-F1
#
_cell.length_a   1.000
_cell.length_b   1.000
_cell.length_c   1.000
_cell.angle_alpha   90.00
_cell.angle_beta   90.00
_cell.angle_gamma   90.00
#
_symmetry.space_group_name_H-M   'P 1'
#
loop_
_entity.id
_entity.type
_entity.pdbx_description
1 polymer ?
#
loop_
_entity_poly.entity_id
_entity_poly.type
_entity_poly.pdbx_seq_one_letter_code
_entity_poly.pdbx_strand_id
1 'polypeptide(L)'
;MGVVSYNYESTSPFAPARLFKAFVLEADKAWPIAAPRAIKSIEVEANPGPGSIVKINFVEGLPFQYMKHHIGGHDENKFSYSYSLTEGGPLGDKLEKINYENKFEVAVGGGSVCKSTD
;
A
#
# COMPACT_ATOMS: atom_id res chain seq x y z
N MET A 1 10.78 18.84 13.31
CA MET A 1 9.52 18.43 12.69
C MET A 1 8.84 17.43 13.60
N GLY A 2 7.51 17.51 13.76
CA GLY A 2 6.76 16.57 14.60
C GLY A 2 6.43 15.30 13.82
N VAL A 3 6.31 14.18 14.53
CA VAL A 3 5.77 12.92 13.99
C VAL A 3 4.43 12.69 14.64
N VAL A 4 3.42 12.40 13.84
CA VAL A 4 2.11 11.93 14.31
C VAL A 4 1.97 10.51 13.81
N SER A 5 1.49 9.61 14.67
CA SER A 5 1.34 8.20 14.33
C SER A 5 -0.09 7.73 14.55
N TYR A 6 -0.63 7.01 13.57
CA TYR A 6 -1.94 6.37 13.62
C TYR A 6 -1.78 4.85 13.53
N ASN A 7 -2.68 4.12 14.18
CA ASN A 7 -2.74 2.67 14.10
C ASN A 7 -4.15 2.26 13.73
N TYR A 8 -4.27 1.37 12.75
CA TYR A 8 -5.56 0.86 12.30
C TYR A 8 -5.50 -0.64 12.02
N GLU A 9 -6.63 -1.31 12.23
CA GLU A 9 -6.80 -2.72 11.94
C GLU A 9 -8.00 -2.92 11.01
N SER A 10 -7.84 -3.77 10.00
CA SER A 10 -8.90 -4.13 9.07
C SER A 10 -9.01 -5.65 8.97
N THR A 11 -10.23 -6.18 9.01
CA THR A 11 -10.47 -7.63 8.93
C THR A 11 -10.93 -8.03 7.54
N SER A 12 -10.59 -9.24 7.11
CA SER A 12 -10.95 -9.79 5.81
C SER A 12 -11.21 -11.29 5.91
N PRO A 13 -12.19 -11.83 5.15
CA PRO A 13 -12.46 -13.26 5.14
C PRO A 13 -11.38 -14.08 4.41
N PHE A 14 -10.46 -13.43 3.70
CA PHE A 14 -9.41 -14.11 2.94
C PHE A 14 -8.17 -14.40 3.80
N ALA A 15 -7.49 -15.51 3.53
CA ALA A 15 -6.26 -15.89 4.22
C ALA A 15 -5.14 -14.85 4.00
N PRO A 16 -4.24 -14.63 4.98
CA PRO A 16 -3.17 -13.62 4.89
C PRO A 16 -2.32 -13.77 3.63
N ALA A 17 -1.89 -14.99 3.31
CA ALA A 17 -1.08 -15.27 2.13
C ALA A 17 -1.75 -14.85 0.81
N ARG A 18 -3.07 -15.02 0.70
CA ARG A 18 -3.82 -14.64 -0.50
C ARG A 18 -3.90 -13.12 -0.64
N LEU A 19 -4.18 -12.40 0.46
CA LEU A 19 -4.21 -10.95 0.44
C LEU A 19 -2.84 -10.36 0.20
N PHE A 20 -1.83 -10.86 0.89
CA PHE A 20 -0.45 -10.40 0.73
C PHE A 20 0.02 -10.55 -0.71
N LYS A 21 -0.23 -11.71 -1.34
CA LYS A 21 0.06 -11.91 -2.75
C LYS A 21 -0.65 -10.88 -3.64
N ALA A 22 -1.96 -10.70 -3.45
CA ALA A 22 -2.74 -9.79 -4.30
C ALA A 22 -2.38 -8.31 -4.09
N PHE A 23 -2.16 -7.88 -2.85
CA PHE A 23 -2.03 -6.46 -2.49
C PHE A 23 -0.58 -5.97 -2.50
N VAL A 24 0.39 -6.89 -2.41
CA VAL A 24 1.82 -6.56 -2.36
C VAL A 24 2.55 -7.09 -3.59
N LEU A 25 2.45 -8.39 -3.88
CA LEU A 25 3.26 -9.03 -4.93
C LEU A 25 2.70 -8.84 -6.34
N GLU A 26 1.37 -8.77 -6.47
CA GLU A 26 0.64 -8.62 -7.74
C GLU A 26 -0.21 -7.35 -7.76
N ALA A 27 0.17 -6.36 -6.94
CA ALA A 27 -0.58 -5.13 -6.71
C ALA A 27 -0.87 -4.37 -8.03
N ASP A 28 0.13 -4.33 -8.91
CA ASP A 28 0.08 -3.66 -10.21
C ASP A 28 -1.03 -4.20 -11.13
N LYS A 29 -1.30 -5.50 -11.02
CA LYS A 29 -2.34 -6.19 -11.80
C LYS A 29 -3.67 -6.23 -11.05
N ALA A 30 -3.63 -6.44 -9.74
CA ALA A 30 -4.81 -6.65 -8.92
C ALA A 30 -5.62 -5.37 -8.72
N TRP A 31 -4.98 -4.24 -8.41
CA TRP A 31 -5.68 -3.00 -8.07
C TRP A 31 -6.49 -2.39 -9.22
N PRO A 32 -5.99 -2.30 -10.47
CA PRO A 32 -6.80 -1.82 -11.58
C PRO A 32 -8.06 -2.67 -11.84
N ILE A 33 -8.00 -3.98 -11.54
CA ILE A 33 -9.14 -4.89 -11.69
C ILE A 33 -10.10 -4.78 -10.51
N ALA A 34 -9.57 -4.68 -9.29
CA ALA A 34 -10.36 -4.62 -8.05
C ALA A 34 -11.05 -3.26 -7.87
N ALA A 35 -10.41 -2.17 -8.28
CA ALA A 35 -10.88 -0.80 -8.13
C ALA A 35 -10.74 0.00 -9.44
N PRO A 36 -11.39 -0.42 -10.55
CA PRO A 36 -11.22 0.19 -11.87
C PRO A 36 -11.73 1.64 -11.96
N ARG A 37 -12.59 2.04 -11.02
CA ARG A 37 -13.11 3.41 -10.90
C ARG A 37 -12.21 4.32 -10.07
N ALA A 38 -11.12 3.80 -9.52
CA ALA A 38 -10.17 4.55 -8.73
C ALA A 38 -8.77 4.50 -9.33
N ILE A 39 -8.27 3.30 -9.63
CA ILE A 39 -6.91 3.07 -10.10
C ILE A 39 -6.90 2.92 -11.62
N LYS A 40 -6.18 3.81 -12.30
CA LYS A 40 -5.98 3.77 -13.76
C LYS A 40 -4.82 2.84 -14.13
N SER A 41 -3.66 3.03 -13.49
CA SER A 41 -2.48 2.20 -13.68
C SER A 41 -1.58 2.23 -12.47
N ILE A 42 -0.71 1.24 -12.36
CA ILE A 42 0.38 1.19 -11.39
C ILE A 42 1.65 0.89 -12.16
N GLU A 43 2.67 1.71 -11.99
CA GLU A 43 3.91 1.68 -12.76
C GLU A 43 5.10 1.62 -11.79
N VAL A 44 6.08 0.77 -12.08
CA VAL A 44 7.33 0.72 -11.33
C VAL A 44 8.35 1.60 -12.07
N GLU A 45 8.68 2.77 -11.52
CA GLU A 45 9.58 3.75 -12.17
C GLU A 45 11.05 3.32 -12.13
N ALA A 46 11.46 2.49 -11.14
CA ALA A 46 12.85 2.05 -10.98
C ALA A 46 12.97 0.66 -10.30
N ASN A 47 13.93 -0.15 -10.78
CA ASN A 47 14.42 -1.44 -10.23
C ASN A 47 13.40 -2.26 -9.41
N PRO A 48 12.75 -3.29 -9.96
CA PRO A 48 11.76 -4.09 -9.22
C PRO A 48 12.38 -4.76 -7.98
N GLY A 49 11.94 -4.34 -6.78
CA GLY A 49 12.43 -4.85 -5.49
C GLY A 49 12.35 -3.85 -4.33
N PRO A 50 12.99 -4.12 -3.18
CA PRO A 50 13.18 -3.14 -2.12
C PRO A 50 13.90 -1.89 -2.65
N GLY A 51 13.39 -0.70 -2.32
CA GLY A 51 13.85 0.57 -2.87
C GLY A 51 13.19 0.96 -4.21
N SER A 52 12.27 0.17 -4.75
CA SER A 52 11.47 0.58 -5.91
C SER A 52 10.66 1.84 -5.62
N ILE A 53 10.46 2.63 -6.67
CA ILE A 53 9.44 3.68 -6.68
C ILE A 53 8.25 3.15 -7.49
N VAL A 54 7.11 3.01 -6.83
CA VAL A 54 5.85 2.60 -7.43
C VAL A 54 4.95 3.81 -7.55
N LYS A 55 4.62 4.18 -8.78
CA LYS A 55 3.67 5.25 -9.08
C LYS A 55 2.29 4.68 -9.33
N ILE A 56 1.32 5.15 -8.56
CA ILE A 56 -0.09 4.80 -8.71
C ILE A 56 -0.77 6.00 -9.38
N ASN A 57 -1.37 5.77 -10.54
CA ASN A 57 -2.12 6.77 -11.27
C ASN A 57 -3.61 6.55 -11.03
N PHE A 58 -4.31 7.60 -10.63
CA PHE A 58 -5.75 7.57 -10.42
C PHE A 58 -6.50 7.91 -11.71
N VAL A 59 -7.78 7.54 -11.76
CA VAL A 59 -8.66 7.97 -12.85
C VAL A 59 -8.95 9.48 -12.76
N GLU A 60 -9.26 10.09 -13.90
CA GLU A 60 -9.61 11.51 -13.98
C GLU A 60 -10.88 11.81 -13.14
N GLY A 61 -10.92 13.01 -12.53
CA GLY A 61 -12.03 13.45 -11.68
C GLY A 61 -11.89 13.08 -10.20
N LEU A 62 -10.87 12.31 -9.79
CA LEU A 62 -10.54 12.13 -8.38
C LEU A 62 -9.71 13.30 -7.81
N PRO A 63 -9.72 13.50 -6.47
CA PRO A 63 -9.00 14.61 -5.83
C PRO A 63 -7.48 14.62 -6.07
N PHE A 64 -6.90 13.45 -6.36
CA PHE A 64 -5.48 13.28 -6.62
C PHE A 64 -5.28 12.58 -7.96
N GLN A 65 -4.28 13.02 -8.72
CA GLN A 65 -3.98 12.43 -10.04
C GLN A 65 -3.02 11.23 -9.92
N TYR A 66 -2.07 11.30 -8.99
CA TYR A 66 -1.13 10.22 -8.74
C TYR A 66 -0.59 10.26 -7.30
N MET A 67 0.11 9.21 -6.93
CA MET A 67 0.95 9.13 -5.74
C MET A 67 2.15 8.22 -6.00
N LYS A 68 3.27 8.51 -5.35
CA LYS A 68 4.48 7.67 -5.42
C LYS A 68 4.80 7.05 -4.08
N HIS A 69 4.94 5.74 -4.10
CA HIS A 69 5.39 4.93 -3.00
C HIS A 69 6.84 4.54 -3.18
N HIS A 70 7.66 4.87 -2.20
CA HIS A 70 8.99 4.29 -2.07
C HIS A 70 8.89 3.01 -1.24
N ILE A 71 9.22 1.86 -1.84
CA ILE A 71 9.07 0.56 -1.20
C ILE A 71 10.20 0.33 -0.20
N GLY A 72 9.86 0.19 1.09
CA GLY A 72 10.82 -0.14 2.14
C GLY A 72 11.25 -1.60 2.09
N GLY A 73 10.29 -2.50 1.80
CA GLY A 73 10.54 -3.93 1.62
C GLY A 73 9.33 -4.77 2.03
N HIS A 74 9.43 -6.08 1.83
CA HIS A 74 8.42 -7.03 2.28
C HIS A 74 9.06 -8.33 2.78
N ASP A 75 8.36 -9.03 3.67
CA ASP A 75 8.72 -10.35 4.19
C ASP A 75 7.53 -11.29 3.95
N GLU A 76 7.68 -12.21 2.98
CA GLU A 76 6.63 -13.15 2.60
C GLU A 76 6.31 -14.17 3.69
N ASN A 77 7.28 -14.50 4.56
CA ASN A 77 7.08 -15.46 5.64
C ASN A 77 6.28 -14.84 6.79
N LYS A 78 6.45 -13.54 7.01
CA LYS A 78 5.75 -12.78 8.06
C LYS A 78 4.52 -12.02 7.56
N PHE A 79 4.29 -12.04 6.24
CA PHE A 79 3.28 -11.25 5.55
C PHE A 79 3.31 -9.77 5.96
N SER A 80 4.52 -9.19 6.01
CA SER A 80 4.73 -7.77 6.34
C SER A 80 5.26 -7.00 5.15
N TYR A 81 4.86 -5.73 5.05
CA TYR A 81 5.23 -4.85 3.94
C TYR A 81 5.30 -3.41 4.43
N SER A 82 6.37 -2.71 4.06
CA SER A 82 6.54 -1.30 4.37
C SER A 82 6.81 -0.47 3.12
N TYR A 83 6.30 0.75 3.13
CA TYR A 83 6.49 1.73 2.07
C TYR A 83 6.30 3.15 2.62
N SER A 84 6.81 4.14 1.91
CA SER A 84 6.57 5.55 2.23
C SER A 84 5.89 6.25 1.08
N LEU A 85 4.85 7.04 1.36
CA LEU A 85 4.33 8.02 0.42
C LEU A 85 5.28 9.22 0.40
N THR A 86 5.92 9.46 -0.75
CA THR A 86 6.96 10.50 -0.90
C THR A 86 6.59 11.58 -1.91
N GLU A 87 5.58 11.36 -2.76
CA GLU A 87 5.14 12.34 -3.76
C GLU A 87 3.65 12.15 -4.07
N GLY A 88 2.94 13.25 -4.35
CA GLY A 88 1.53 13.24 -4.72
C GLY A 88 0.58 12.94 -3.56
N GLY A 89 -0.68 12.62 -3.90
CA GLY A 89 -1.72 12.34 -2.91
C GLY A 89 -1.92 13.46 -1.88
N PRO A 90 -2.14 13.13 -0.59
CA PRO A 90 -2.45 14.10 0.46
C PRO A 90 -1.24 14.88 1.01
N LEU A 91 -0.02 14.67 0.52
CA LEU A 91 1.17 15.31 1.12
C LEU A 91 1.09 16.85 1.12
N GLY A 92 0.70 17.42 -0.03
CA GLY A 92 0.64 18.87 -0.23
C GLY A 92 1.94 19.58 0.20
N ASP A 93 1.81 20.78 0.76
CA ASP A 93 2.96 21.58 1.20
C ASP A 93 3.33 21.37 2.68
N LYS A 94 2.52 20.58 3.42
CA LYS A 94 2.61 20.49 4.88
C LYS A 94 3.20 19.17 5.39
N LEU A 95 3.10 18.09 4.61
CA LEU A 95 3.61 16.78 4.98
C LEU A 95 4.82 16.44 4.11
N GLU A 96 5.93 16.10 4.76
CA GLU A 96 7.14 15.68 4.06
C GLU A 96 7.00 14.27 3.47
N LYS A 97 6.43 13.34 4.25
CA LYS A 97 6.17 11.95 3.87
C LYS A 97 5.19 11.29 4.84
N ILE A 98 4.65 10.14 4.46
CA ILE A 98 3.91 9.24 5.35
C ILE A 98 4.58 7.86 5.25
N ASN A 99 4.92 7.22 6.37
CA ASN A 99 5.56 5.90 6.36
C ASN A 99 4.56 4.86 6.82
N TYR A 100 4.32 3.84 6.01
CA TYR A 100 3.39 2.78 6.31
C TYR A 100 4.14 1.50 6.68
N GLU A 101 3.74 0.89 7.79
CA GLU A 101 4.14 -0.45 8.19
C GLU A 101 2.90 -1.34 8.28
N ASN A 102 2.82 -2.34 7.41
CA ASN A 102 1.66 -3.22 7.30
C ASN A 102 2.03 -4.66 7.65
N LYS A 103 1.13 -5.38 8.30
CA LYS A 103 1.25 -6.81 8.59
C LYS A 103 -0.09 -7.52 8.51
N PHE A 104 -0.12 -8.64 7.79
CA PHE A 104 -1.30 -9.51 7.70
C PHE A 104 -1.16 -10.71 8.62
N GLU A 105 -2.10 -10.87 9.55
CA GLU A 105 -2.12 -11.95 10.54
C GLU A 105 -3.39 -12.78 10.39
N VAL A 106 -3.39 -14.03 10.86
CA VAL A 106 -4.60 -14.87 10.85
C VAL A 106 -5.59 -14.32 11.87
N ALA A 107 -6.85 -14.13 11.45
CA ALA A 107 -7.91 -13.70 12.33
C ALA A 107 -8.50 -14.85 13.15
N VAL A 108 -9.04 -14.54 14.33
CA VAL A 108 -9.84 -15.49 15.12
C VAL A 108 -11.11 -15.84 14.33
N GLY A 109 -11.30 -17.11 13.99
CA GLY A 109 -12.44 -17.57 13.17
C GLY A 109 -12.11 -17.81 11.70
N GLY A 110 -10.86 -17.65 11.27
CA GLY A 110 -10.42 -17.79 9.88
C GLY A 110 -10.37 -16.46 9.15
N GLY A 111 -9.67 -16.41 8.02
CA GLY A 111 -9.40 -15.15 7.30
C GLY A 111 -8.15 -14.43 7.83
N SER A 112 -8.14 -13.09 7.78
CA SER A 112 -7.00 -12.27 8.16
C SER A 112 -7.35 -10.93 8.79
N VAL A 113 -6.41 -10.40 9.57
CA VAL A 113 -6.39 -9.02 10.06
C VAL A 113 -5.16 -8.33 9.48
N CYS A 114 -5.35 -7.22 8.78
CA CYS A 114 -4.29 -6.32 8.37
C CYS A 114 -4.12 -5.25 9.44
N LYS A 115 -2.98 -5.23 10.11
CA LYS A 115 -2.58 -4.17 11.03
C LYS A 115 -1.67 -3.21 10.27
N SER A 116 -1.95 -1.93 10.39
CA SER A 116 -1.11 -0.90 9.78
C SER A 116 -0.85 0.25 10.74
N THR A 117 0.37 0.77 10.65
CA THR A 117 0.81 1.99 11.31
C THR A 117 1.25 2.99 10.24
N ASP A 118 0.82 4.25 10.36
CA ASP A 118 1.20 5.37 9.46
C ASP A 118 1.60 6.64 10.20
#